data_AF-A0A2W1K0X7-F1
#
_entry.id   AF-A0A2W1K0X7-F1
#
_cell.length_a   1.000
_cell.length_b   1.000
_cell.length_c   1.000
_cell.angle_alpha   90.00
_cell.angle_beta   90.00
_cell.angle_gamma   90.00
#
_symmetry.space_group_name_H-M   'P 1'
#
loop_
_entity.id
_entity.type
_entity.pdbx_description
1 polymer ?
#
loop_
_entity_poly.entity_id
_entity_poly.type
_entity_poly.pdbx_seq_one_letter_code
_entity_poly.pdbx_strand_id
1 'polypeptide(L)'
;MLTFKHVVSGLMVGTMALAAVPAFAAVAETPPVMNGGPMGPGMMQGHPCPGGWRHGPMRKGGWMRNAPVPMLMPIVWRHAVDLKLTPAQETDLKNWRAQQLKEMPTWRQNMQVHNAALRDALLNGESGSAIVPLREAVLKDHATMLEHGIQQVNYLHKILTPVQWQKATALYKEIGSRRGPWGK
;
A
#
# COMPACT_ATOMS: atom_id res chain seq x y z
N MET A 1 -14.16 -63.85 -13.95
CA MET A 1 -14.64 -64.29 -12.61
C MET A 1 -13.49 -64.06 -11.64
N LEU A 2 -13.64 -63.12 -10.69
CA LEU A 2 -13.81 -63.40 -9.24
C LEU A 2 -12.60 -64.14 -8.64
N THR A 3 -11.91 -63.76 -7.56
CA THR A 3 -11.87 -62.61 -6.63
C THR A 3 -10.70 -62.89 -5.67
N PHE A 4 -10.08 -61.84 -5.12
CA PHE A 4 -9.36 -61.71 -3.83
C PHE A 4 -9.06 -62.95 -2.94
N LYS A 5 -7.86 -62.99 -2.31
CA LYS A 5 -7.58 -62.69 -0.88
C LYS A 5 -6.18 -63.21 -0.43
N HIS A 6 -5.24 -62.35 -0.01
CA HIS A 6 -4.76 -62.04 1.37
C HIS A 6 -3.43 -62.74 1.79
N VAL A 7 -2.36 -61.97 2.08
CA VAL A 7 -1.74 -61.71 3.43
C VAL A 7 -0.50 -62.65 3.65
N VAL A 8 0.73 -62.20 3.92
CA VAL A 8 1.32 -61.72 5.20
C VAL A 8 2.74 -61.15 4.98
N SER A 9 3.04 -60.08 5.72
CA SER A 9 4.32 -59.55 6.28
C SER A 9 5.69 -59.88 5.68
N GLY A 10 6.44 -58.79 5.45
CA GLY A 10 7.89 -58.74 5.54
C GLY A 10 8.32 -57.39 6.12
N LEU A 11 8.49 -57.35 7.45
CA LEU A 11 9.10 -56.27 8.22
C LEU A 11 10.56 -56.12 7.79
N MET A 12 10.98 -54.96 7.28
CA MET A 12 12.39 -54.57 7.28
C MET A 12 12.53 -53.13 7.76
N VAL A 13 13.20 -53.03 8.90
CA VAL A 13 13.67 -51.84 9.59
C VAL A 13 14.67 -51.11 8.68
N GLY A 14 14.44 -49.83 8.43
CA GLY A 14 15.30 -49.00 7.59
C GLY A 14 15.46 -47.61 8.17
N THR A 15 16.39 -47.48 9.11
CA THR A 15 17.26 -46.34 9.42
C THR A 15 16.69 -44.92 9.38
N MET A 16 16.76 -44.30 10.55
CA MET A 16 16.72 -42.85 10.79
C MET A 16 17.45 -42.03 9.73
N ALA A 17 16.77 -41.02 9.20
CA ALA A 17 17.39 -39.79 8.76
C ALA A 17 16.58 -38.63 9.36
N LEU A 18 16.91 -38.29 10.61
CA LEU A 18 16.65 -36.96 11.15
C LEU A 18 17.37 -35.97 10.23
N ALA A 19 16.63 -35.35 9.32
CA ALA A 19 17.10 -34.15 8.65
C ALA A 19 17.20 -33.06 9.73
N ALA A 20 18.41 -32.92 10.26
CA ALA A 20 18.80 -31.80 11.08
C ALA A 20 18.50 -30.52 10.32
N VAL A 21 17.42 -29.84 10.70
CA VAL A 21 17.25 -28.42 10.41
C VAL A 21 18.48 -27.74 11.00
N PRO A 22 19.29 -27.00 10.21
CA PRO A 22 20.37 -26.23 10.80
C PRO A 22 19.77 -25.24 11.78
N ALA A 23 20.02 -25.50 13.07
CA ALA A 23 19.83 -24.55 14.14
C ALA A 23 20.66 -23.32 13.80
N PHE A 24 19.99 -22.22 13.45
CA PHE A 24 20.59 -20.90 13.58
C PHE A 24 20.76 -20.63 15.07
N ALA A 25 21.86 -21.13 15.62
CA ALA A 25 22.47 -20.57 16.80
C ALA A 25 23.07 -19.21 16.40
N ALA A 26 22.22 -18.19 16.37
CA ALA A 26 22.64 -16.81 16.52
C ALA A 26 22.22 -16.38 17.92
N VAL A 27 23.16 -16.59 18.84
CA VAL A 27 23.45 -15.77 20.02
C VAL A 27 22.39 -14.71 20.34
N ALA A 28 21.76 -14.90 21.50
CA ALA A 28 21.12 -13.84 22.23
C ALA A 28 22.15 -12.75 22.56
N GLU A 29 22.18 -11.69 21.75
CA GLU A 29 22.71 -10.40 22.14
C GLU A 29 21.55 -9.41 22.13
N THR A 30 21.01 -9.19 23.32
CA THR A 30 20.17 -8.04 23.64
C THR A 30 20.82 -6.77 23.10
N PRO A 31 20.14 -5.93 22.30
CA PRO A 31 20.68 -4.62 21.96
C PRO A 31 20.89 -3.82 23.25
N PRO A 32 22.02 -3.10 23.40
CA PRO A 32 22.25 -2.29 24.58
C PRO A 32 21.12 -1.27 24.72
N VAL A 33 20.55 -1.25 25.92
CA VAL A 33 19.67 -0.19 26.41
C VAL A 33 20.41 1.13 26.23
N MET A 34 20.06 1.89 25.18
CA MET A 34 20.46 3.28 25.08
C MET A 34 19.66 4.07 26.10
N ASN A 35 20.25 4.15 27.29
CA ASN A 35 19.86 4.99 28.39
C ASN A 35 20.16 6.45 28.02
N GLY A 36 19.28 7.06 27.21
CA GLY A 36 19.20 8.50 27.03
C GLY A 36 18.25 9.08 28.06
N GLY A 37 18.79 9.80 29.04
CA GLY A 37 18.04 10.49 30.10
C GLY A 37 17.00 11.50 29.58
N PRO A 38 16.21 12.09 30.50
CA PRO A 38 14.91 12.69 30.19
C PRO A 38 15.08 14.00 29.41
N MET A 39 14.56 14.06 28.19
CA MET A 39 14.18 15.36 27.63
C MET A 39 12.97 15.87 28.40
N GLY A 40 13.20 16.89 29.23
CA GLY A 40 12.19 17.60 30.01
C GLY A 40 11.09 18.26 29.16
N PRO A 41 10.08 18.84 29.83
CA PRO A 41 8.75 19.07 29.28
C PRO A 41 8.72 20.25 28.30
N GLY A 42 8.88 19.94 27.02
CA GLY A 42 8.49 20.84 25.94
C GLY A 42 6.97 20.82 25.78
N MET A 43 6.34 21.94 26.09
CA MET A 43 4.91 22.20 25.98
C MET A 43 4.34 21.78 24.62
N MET A 44 3.61 20.65 24.57
CA MET A 44 2.55 20.44 23.58
C MET A 44 1.21 20.40 24.31
N GLN A 45 0.76 21.59 24.68
CA GLN A 45 -0.62 21.82 25.08
C GLN A 45 -1.45 21.93 23.80
N GLY A 46 -2.24 20.90 23.50
CA GLY A 46 -3.03 20.91 22.27
C GLY A 46 -3.80 19.64 21.95
N HIS A 47 -4.68 19.20 22.84
CA HIS A 47 -5.93 18.55 22.40
C HIS A 47 -7.09 19.35 23.03
N PRO A 48 -8.10 19.74 22.24
CA PRO A 48 -9.06 18.77 21.69
C PRO A 48 -9.46 19.00 20.21
N CYS A 49 -9.79 17.91 19.50
CA CYS A 49 -10.51 17.94 18.21
C CYS A 49 -11.92 18.55 18.41
N PRO A 50 -12.45 19.39 17.49
CA PRO A 50 -13.14 18.85 16.29
C PRO A 50 -13.09 19.77 15.04
N GLY A 51 -12.87 19.18 13.84
CA GLY A 51 -13.45 19.72 12.59
C GLY A 51 -12.59 20.62 11.66
N GLY A 52 -11.27 20.73 11.81
CA GLY A 52 -10.43 21.56 10.92
C GLY A 52 -9.43 20.75 10.10
N TRP A 53 -9.81 20.25 8.93
CA TRP A 53 -8.89 19.54 8.02
C TRP A 53 -7.91 20.52 7.35
N ARG A 54 -6.83 20.90 8.03
CA ARG A 54 -5.72 21.61 7.40
C ARG A 54 -4.96 20.65 6.49
N HIS A 55 -5.27 20.70 5.19
CA HIS A 55 -4.58 19.93 4.17
C HIS A 55 -3.23 20.58 3.82
N GLY A 56 -2.12 19.87 4.06
CA GLY A 56 -0.80 20.27 3.55
C GLY A 56 -0.73 20.28 2.01
N PRO A 57 0.24 20.99 1.42
CA PRO A 57 0.35 21.10 -0.04
C PRO A 57 0.49 19.72 -0.68
N MET A 58 -0.15 19.52 -1.84
CA MET A 58 0.16 18.37 -2.71
C MET A 58 1.65 18.48 -3.04
N ARG A 59 2.50 17.60 -2.48
CA ARG A 59 3.91 17.54 -2.87
C ARG A 59 3.94 17.37 -4.39
N LYS A 60 4.55 18.32 -5.11
CA LYS A 60 4.76 18.30 -6.56
C LYS A 60 5.70 17.13 -6.93
N GLY A 61 5.21 15.89 -6.86
CA GLY A 61 5.95 14.71 -7.30
C GLY A 61 5.63 14.43 -8.76
N GLY A 62 6.65 14.39 -9.63
CA GLY A 62 6.49 14.01 -11.04
C GLY A 62 5.79 12.66 -11.24
N TRP A 63 5.83 11.80 -10.22
CA TRP A 63 5.10 10.53 -10.17
C TRP A 63 3.58 10.69 -10.36
N MET A 64 2.94 11.73 -9.81
CA MET A 64 1.50 11.93 -9.98
C MET A 64 1.11 12.34 -11.42
N ARG A 65 2.03 12.93 -12.18
CA ARG A 65 1.80 13.35 -13.57
C ARG A 65 1.83 12.17 -14.54
N ASN A 66 2.66 11.17 -14.23
CA ASN A 66 2.86 9.98 -15.07
C ASN A 66 2.15 8.75 -14.51
N ALA A 67 1.32 8.91 -13.48
CA ALA A 67 0.51 7.82 -12.96
C ALA A 67 -0.48 7.37 -14.03
N PRO A 68 -0.66 6.06 -14.25
CA PRO A 68 -1.57 5.54 -15.28
C PRO A 68 -3.05 5.85 -14.98
N VAL A 69 -3.37 6.21 -13.74
CA VAL A 69 -4.73 6.54 -13.30
C VAL A 69 -4.73 7.88 -12.56
N PRO A 70 -5.72 8.77 -12.84
CA PRO A 70 -5.78 10.07 -12.19
C PRO A 70 -6.16 9.95 -10.71
N MET A 71 -5.37 10.61 -9.85
CA MET A 71 -5.63 10.69 -8.42
C MET A 71 -6.65 11.79 -8.11
N LEU A 72 -7.94 11.50 -8.34
CA LEU A 72 -9.03 12.49 -8.24
C LEU A 72 -9.57 12.67 -6.82
N MET A 73 -9.58 11.62 -5.98
CA MET A 73 -10.18 11.70 -4.64
C MET A 73 -9.57 12.79 -3.76
N PRO A 74 -8.23 12.98 -3.69
CA PRO A 74 -7.65 14.07 -2.92
C PRO A 74 -8.03 15.46 -3.45
N ILE A 75 -8.29 15.60 -4.76
CA ILE A 75 -8.74 16.85 -5.38
C ILE A 75 -10.18 17.12 -4.97
N VAL A 76 -11.06 16.13 -5.11
CA VAL A 76 -12.48 16.24 -4.74
C VAL A 76 -12.65 16.62 -3.27
N TRP A 77 -11.87 16.04 -2.36
CA TRP A 77 -11.92 16.42 -0.94
C TRP A 77 -11.46 17.84 -0.66
N ARG A 78 -10.34 18.26 -1.25
CA ARG A 78 -9.82 19.62 -1.00
C ARG A 78 -10.71 20.71 -1.59
N HIS A 79 -11.38 20.39 -2.68
CA HIS A 79 -12.26 21.29 -3.40
C HIS A 79 -13.74 20.99 -3.13
N ALA A 80 -14.08 20.33 -2.02
CA ALA A 80 -15.47 19.95 -1.71
C ALA A 80 -16.42 21.17 -1.72
N VAL A 81 -15.97 22.30 -1.19
CA VAL A 81 -16.72 23.57 -1.19
C VAL A 81 -16.87 24.13 -2.61
N ASP A 82 -15.80 24.15 -3.41
CA ASP A 82 -15.81 24.66 -4.80
C ASP A 82 -16.68 23.79 -5.74
N LEU A 83 -16.67 22.48 -5.47
CA LEU A 83 -17.52 21.48 -6.13
C LEU A 83 -18.96 21.50 -5.61
N LYS A 84 -19.24 22.25 -4.54
CA LYS A 84 -20.55 22.29 -3.89
C LYS A 84 -21.07 20.89 -3.60
N LEU A 85 -20.23 20.05 -2.99
CA LEU A 85 -20.64 18.70 -2.61
C LEU A 85 -21.81 18.78 -1.64
N THR A 86 -22.81 17.93 -1.83
CA THR A 86 -23.93 17.82 -0.90
C THR A 86 -23.49 17.06 0.36
N PRO A 87 -24.17 17.24 1.50
CA PRO A 87 -23.89 16.45 2.70
C PRO A 87 -23.97 14.93 2.46
N ALA A 88 -24.86 14.49 1.56
CA ALA A 88 -24.96 13.09 1.14
C ALA A 88 -23.70 12.62 0.41
N GLN A 89 -23.23 13.37 -0.59
CA GLN A 89 -22.00 13.07 -1.31
C GLN A 89 -20.78 13.05 -0.38
N GLU A 90 -20.68 13.98 0.56
CA GLU A 90 -19.59 13.98 1.55
C GLU A 90 -19.63 12.76 2.47
N THR A 91 -20.83 12.32 2.85
CA THR A 91 -21.03 11.10 3.65
C THR A 91 -20.63 9.86 2.87
N ASP A 92 -21.03 9.77 1.60
CA ASP A 92 -20.63 8.71 0.68
C ASP A 92 -19.10 8.64 0.52
N LEU A 93 -18.45 9.79 0.38
CA LEU A 93 -16.99 9.87 0.30
C LEU A 93 -16.30 9.38 1.59
N LYS A 94 -16.85 9.73 2.76
CA LYS A 94 -16.33 9.26 4.06
C LYS A 94 -16.49 7.76 4.22
N ASN A 95 -17.65 7.21 3.84
CA ASN A 95 -17.93 5.78 3.90
C ASN A 95 -17.01 4.98 2.99
N TRP A 96 -16.82 5.44 1.75
CA TRP A 96 -15.88 4.81 0.82
C TRP A 96 -14.45 4.83 1.37
N ARG A 97 -13.99 5.96 1.93
CA ARG A 97 -12.66 6.03 2.56
C ARG A 97 -12.53 5.05 3.72
N ALA A 98 -13.54 4.97 4.59
CA ALA A 98 -13.52 4.06 5.73
C ALA A 98 -13.43 2.59 5.29
N GLN A 99 -14.10 2.23 4.19
CA GLN A 99 -13.97 0.89 3.60
C GLN A 99 -12.55 0.64 3.07
N GLN A 100 -11.99 1.57 2.30
CA GLN A 100 -10.64 1.41 1.75
C GLN A 100 -9.56 1.37 2.85
N LEU A 101 -9.75 2.11 3.96
CA LEU A 101 -8.79 2.16 5.07
C LEU A 101 -8.62 0.83 5.81
N LYS A 102 -9.52 -0.14 5.66
CA LYS A 102 -9.40 -1.44 6.30
C LYS A 102 -8.24 -2.27 5.75
N GLU A 103 -8.03 -2.23 4.44
CA GLU A 103 -7.08 -3.12 3.74
C GLU A 103 -5.85 -2.37 3.22
N MET A 104 -5.99 -1.07 2.93
CA MET A 104 -4.92 -0.27 2.34
C MET A 104 -3.63 -0.12 3.19
N PRO A 105 -3.66 -0.03 4.54
CA PRO A 105 -2.44 0.09 5.33
C PRO A 105 -1.54 -1.15 5.18
N THR A 106 -2.13 -2.34 5.32
CA THR A 106 -1.42 -3.62 5.20
C THR A 106 -0.87 -3.80 3.79
N TRP A 107 -1.70 -3.56 2.77
CA TRP A 107 -1.25 -3.65 1.37
C TRP A 107 -0.10 -2.68 1.07
N ARG A 108 -0.19 -1.41 1.52
CA ARG A 108 0.91 -0.44 1.32
C ARG A 108 2.20 -0.85 2.01
N GLN A 109 2.11 -1.42 3.21
CA GLN A 109 3.26 -1.94 3.92
C GLN A 109 3.92 -3.09 3.13
N ASN A 110 3.12 -4.05 2.67
CA ASN A 110 3.61 -5.18 1.88
C ASN A 110 4.29 -4.72 0.59
N MET A 111 3.69 -3.75 -0.12
CA MET A 111 4.28 -3.16 -1.32
C MET A 111 5.65 -2.51 -1.05
N GLN A 112 5.82 -1.84 0.10
CA GLN A 112 7.13 -1.28 0.47
C GLN A 112 8.16 -2.38 0.73
N VAL A 113 7.75 -3.44 1.43
CA VAL A 113 8.60 -4.61 1.72
C VAL A 113 9.02 -5.32 0.43
N HIS A 114 8.09 -5.62 -0.48
CA HIS A 114 8.42 -6.30 -1.74
C HIS A 114 9.33 -5.45 -2.63
N ASN A 115 9.08 -4.14 -2.72
CA ASN A 115 9.94 -3.23 -3.47
C ASN A 115 11.35 -3.10 -2.87
N ALA A 116 11.48 -3.14 -1.54
CA ALA A 116 12.77 -3.16 -0.86
C ALA A 116 13.51 -4.46 -1.12
N ALA A 117 12.85 -5.60 -0.89
CA ALA A 117 13.43 -6.92 -1.11
C ALA A 117 13.92 -7.12 -2.56
N LEU A 118 13.12 -6.72 -3.56
CA LEU A 118 13.55 -6.79 -4.96
C LEU A 118 14.76 -5.89 -5.23
N ARG A 119 14.78 -4.67 -4.67
CA ARG A 119 15.91 -3.75 -4.83
C ARG A 119 17.18 -4.33 -4.21
N ASP A 120 17.09 -4.87 -3.01
CA ASP A 120 18.23 -5.40 -2.28
C ASP A 120 18.78 -6.65 -3.00
N ALA A 121 17.91 -7.56 -3.46
CA ALA A 121 18.31 -8.72 -4.25
C ALA A 121 19.07 -8.32 -5.52
N LEU A 122 18.57 -7.31 -6.26
CA LEU A 122 19.24 -6.80 -7.46
C LEU A 122 20.58 -6.14 -7.14
N LEU A 123 20.68 -5.38 -6.04
CA LEU A 123 21.94 -4.76 -5.61
C LEU A 123 22.98 -5.80 -5.16
N ASN A 124 22.53 -6.95 -4.65
CA ASN A 124 23.37 -8.09 -4.29
C ASN A 124 23.75 -8.99 -5.50
N GLY A 125 23.30 -8.64 -6.71
CA GLY A 125 23.61 -9.39 -7.93
C GLY A 125 22.75 -10.65 -8.14
N GLU A 126 21.66 -10.82 -7.39
CA GLU A 126 20.72 -11.92 -7.62
C GLU A 126 20.03 -11.78 -8.99
N SER A 127 19.80 -12.91 -9.65
CA SER A 127 19.20 -12.92 -11.00
C SER A 127 18.50 -14.25 -11.30
N GLY A 128 17.91 -14.34 -12.49
CA GLY A 128 17.26 -15.56 -12.96
C GLY A 128 16.09 -15.96 -12.07
N SER A 129 16.02 -17.24 -11.70
CA SER A 129 14.93 -17.80 -10.90
C SER A 129 14.84 -17.24 -9.47
N ALA A 130 15.95 -16.75 -8.89
CA ALA A 130 15.97 -16.23 -7.52
C ALA A 130 15.10 -14.99 -7.34
N ILE A 131 15.04 -14.11 -8.36
CA ILE A 131 14.29 -12.84 -8.29
C ILE A 131 12.85 -12.95 -8.82
N VAL A 132 12.47 -14.08 -9.43
CA VAL A 132 11.12 -14.30 -9.99
C VAL A 132 10.01 -14.04 -8.97
N PRO A 133 10.02 -14.65 -7.76
CA PRO A 133 8.94 -14.43 -6.80
C PRO A 133 8.85 -12.96 -6.33
N LEU A 134 10.00 -12.28 -6.18
CA LEU A 134 10.04 -10.86 -5.80
C LEU A 134 9.46 -9.97 -6.91
N ARG A 135 9.80 -10.25 -8.16
CA ARG A 135 9.23 -9.56 -9.33
C ARG A 135 7.72 -9.77 -9.42
N GLU A 136 7.25 -10.99 -9.24
CA GLU A 136 5.81 -11.30 -9.28
C GLU A 136 5.04 -10.59 -8.16
N ALA A 137 5.61 -10.52 -6.95
CA ALA A 137 5.02 -9.79 -5.83
C ALA A 137 4.89 -8.28 -6.15
N VAL A 138 5.96 -7.66 -6.67
CA VAL A 138 5.92 -6.24 -7.08
C VAL A 138 4.90 -5.98 -8.18
N LEU A 139 4.84 -6.85 -9.21
CA LEU A 139 3.85 -6.74 -10.28
C LEU A 139 2.42 -6.84 -9.73
N LYS A 140 2.16 -7.77 -8.82
CA LYS A 140 0.85 -7.93 -8.18
C LYS A 140 0.47 -6.68 -7.37
N ASP A 141 1.40 -6.09 -6.63
CA ASP A 141 1.13 -4.86 -5.87
C ASP A 141 0.82 -3.69 -6.80
N HIS A 142 1.57 -3.55 -7.88
CA HIS A 142 1.32 -2.49 -8.86
C HIS A 142 -0.02 -2.67 -9.60
N ALA A 143 -0.41 -3.91 -9.91
CA ALA A 143 -1.73 -4.22 -10.45
C ALA A 143 -2.83 -3.86 -9.44
N THR A 144 -2.64 -4.19 -8.17
CA THR A 144 -3.57 -3.82 -7.09
C THR A 144 -3.70 -2.30 -6.95
N MET A 145 -2.58 -1.56 -7.00
CA MET A 145 -2.59 -0.10 -7.00
C MET A 145 -3.40 0.48 -8.16
N LEU A 146 -3.22 -0.08 -9.36
CA LEU A 146 -3.94 0.34 -10.55
C LEU A 146 -5.45 0.13 -10.39
N GLU A 147 -5.84 -1.06 -9.94
CA GLU A 147 -7.24 -1.42 -9.70
C GLU A 147 -7.91 -0.50 -8.67
N HIS A 148 -7.26 -0.23 -7.53
CA HIS A 148 -7.77 0.73 -6.55
C HIS A 148 -7.92 2.15 -7.13
N GLY A 149 -6.99 2.57 -7.99
CA GLY A 149 -7.10 3.82 -8.72
C GLY A 149 -8.36 3.83 -9.60
N ILE A 150 -8.58 2.78 -10.39
CA ILE A 150 -9.73 2.67 -11.30
C ILE A 150 -11.03 2.67 -10.50
N GLN A 151 -11.10 1.91 -9.40
CA GLN A 151 -12.26 1.88 -8.50
C GLN A 151 -12.57 3.26 -7.92
N GLN A 152 -11.54 4.03 -7.55
CA GLN A 152 -11.70 5.41 -7.08
C GLN A 152 -12.34 6.29 -8.16
N VAL A 153 -11.83 6.23 -9.39
CA VAL A 153 -12.35 7.01 -10.53
C VAL A 153 -13.81 6.64 -10.80
N ASN A 154 -14.11 5.34 -10.88
CA ASN A 154 -15.47 4.84 -11.12
C ASN A 154 -16.44 5.27 -10.02
N TYR A 155 -16.00 5.21 -8.76
CA TYR A 155 -16.81 5.66 -7.63
C TYR A 155 -17.12 7.15 -7.70
N LEU A 156 -16.12 7.99 -7.98
CA LEU A 156 -16.32 9.42 -8.13
C LEU A 156 -17.24 9.77 -9.29
N HIS A 157 -17.13 9.06 -10.41
CA HIS A 157 -18.04 9.23 -11.55
C HIS A 157 -19.49 8.88 -11.20
N LYS A 158 -19.72 7.93 -10.28
CA LYS A 158 -21.06 7.56 -9.81
C LYS A 158 -21.70 8.63 -8.92
N ILE A 159 -20.93 9.24 -8.03
CA ILE A 159 -21.49 10.14 -6.99
C ILE A 159 -21.51 11.61 -7.41
N LEU A 160 -20.61 12.02 -8.31
CA LEU A 160 -20.52 13.41 -8.78
C LEU A 160 -21.50 13.64 -9.93
N THR A 161 -22.12 14.82 -9.93
CA THR A 161 -22.89 15.28 -11.09
C THR A 161 -21.97 15.55 -12.29
N PRO A 162 -22.49 15.59 -13.53
CA PRO A 162 -21.68 15.91 -14.72
C PRO A 162 -20.90 17.22 -14.59
N VAL A 163 -21.51 18.25 -14.00
CA VAL A 163 -20.87 19.56 -13.78
C VAL A 163 -19.74 19.46 -12.75
N GLN A 164 -19.95 18.72 -11.66
CA GLN A 164 -18.90 18.48 -10.65
C GLN A 164 -17.74 17.67 -11.22
N TRP A 165 -18.03 16.66 -12.04
CA TRP A 165 -17.04 15.84 -12.71
C TRP A 165 -16.16 16.66 -13.67
N GLN A 166 -16.78 17.52 -14.49
CA GLN A 166 -16.05 18.44 -15.36
C GLN A 166 -15.12 19.37 -14.58
N LYS A 167 -15.58 19.92 -13.45
CA LYS A 167 -14.74 20.75 -12.58
C LYS A 167 -13.57 19.97 -11.97
N ALA A 168 -13.84 18.77 -11.43
CA ALA A 168 -12.81 17.93 -10.81
C ALA A 168 -11.72 17.52 -11.81
N THR A 169 -12.11 17.18 -13.05
CA THR A 169 -11.15 16.82 -14.11
C THR A 169 -10.38 18.02 -14.65
N ALA A 170 -11.00 19.21 -14.70
CA ALA A 170 -10.29 20.45 -15.01
C ALA A 170 -9.21 20.78 -13.97
N LEU A 171 -9.56 20.69 -12.68
CA LEU A 171 -8.60 20.86 -11.57
C LEU A 171 -7.44 19.85 -11.66
N TYR A 172 -7.73 18.59 -11.98
CA TYR A 172 -6.69 17.57 -12.20
C TYR A 172 -5.72 17.94 -13.32
N LYS A 173 -6.24 18.37 -14.48
CA LYS A 173 -5.41 18.79 -15.63
C LYS A 173 -4.58 20.02 -15.30
N GLU A 174 -5.13 20.97 -14.56
CA GLU A 174 -4.40 22.17 -14.13
C GLU A 174 -3.24 21.83 -13.19
N ILE A 175 -3.46 20.92 -12.24
CA ILE A 175 -2.39 20.45 -11.34
C ILE A 175 -1.28 19.76 -12.14
N GLY A 176 -1.64 18.97 -13.16
CA GLY A 176 -0.68 18.32 -14.06
C GLY A 176 0.11 19.27 -14.97
N SER A 177 -0.45 20.44 -15.30
CA SER A 177 0.17 21.45 -16.17
C SER A 177 1.04 22.46 -15.42
N ARG A 178 0.79 22.69 -14.12
CA ARG A 178 1.60 23.58 -13.26
C ARG A 178 3.04 23.04 -13.13
N ARG A 179 3.97 23.58 -13.93
CA ARG A 179 5.42 23.28 -13.83
C ARG A 179 5.93 23.53 -12.39
N GLY A 180 6.79 22.62 -11.91
CA GLY A 180 7.58 22.87 -10.70
C GLY A 180 8.62 23.96 -10.96
N PRO A 181 9.28 24.51 -9.93
CA PRO A 181 10.34 25.53 -10.10
C PRO A 181 11.54 25.08 -10.96
N TRP A 182 11.58 23.80 -11.37
CA TRP A 182 12.60 23.21 -12.24
C TRP A 182 12.10 22.91 -13.66
N GLY A 183 10.83 23.17 -13.96
CA GLY A 183 10.31 23.12 -15.31
C GLY A 183 10.45 24.50 -15.92
N LYS A 184 11.48 24.68 -16.76
CA LYS A 184 11.73 25.90 -17.57
C LYS A 184 10.46 26.51 -18.11
#